data_AF-B6BPR6-F1
#
_entry.id   AF-B6BPR6-F1
#
_cell.length_a   1.000
_cell.length_b   1.000
_cell.length_c   1.000
_cell.angle_alpha   90.00
_cell.angle_beta   90.00
_cell.angle_gamma   90.00
#
_symmetry.space_group_name_H-M   'P 1'
#
loop_
_entity.id
_entity.type
_entity.pdbx_description
1 polymer ?
#
loop_
_entity_poly.entity_id
_entity_poly.type
_entity_poly.pdbx_seq_one_letter_code
_entity_poly.pdbx_strand_id
1 'polypeptide(L)'
;MITKSISSDISTILRNQQLTVFDIGIFRLQEDMKSTIPQVQKHFPDKEIEISDVYTDVVSSLWRNTIDLIVSVPMSETLTKTNYFSDMYRCKNIFFSVRDHLLRNQNESNYNFSRASSYVVSTFSTPTSWPSWKYEQKKIKELVSMIQLEVTLRPSNELAFREGVSPIHCKGSLADEFDAIVVTKNFN
;
A
#
# COMPACT_ATOMS: atom_id res chain seq x y z
N MET A 1 1.25 39.71 42.78
CA MET A 1 1.70 39.12 41.50
C MET A 1 1.12 37.72 41.41
N ILE A 2 0.12 37.50 40.55
CA ILE A 2 -0.42 36.16 40.30
C ILE A 2 0.50 35.52 39.27
N THR A 3 1.31 34.55 39.69
CA THR A 3 2.04 33.66 38.79
C THR A 3 1.00 32.82 38.04
N LYS A 4 0.63 33.26 36.84
CA LYS A 4 -0.07 32.40 35.87
C LYS A 4 0.85 31.24 35.56
N SER A 5 0.57 30.09 36.17
CA SER A 5 1.05 28.80 35.71
C SER A 5 0.62 28.68 34.24
N ILE A 6 1.57 28.82 33.32
CA ILE A 6 1.40 28.40 31.93
C ILE A 6 1.37 26.87 31.98
N SER A 7 0.21 26.34 32.34
CA SER A 7 -0.16 24.99 31.98
C SER A 7 -0.23 24.98 30.47
N SER A 8 0.88 24.66 29.79
CA SER A 8 0.85 24.35 28.37
C SER A 8 0.07 23.06 28.22
N ASP A 9 -1.25 23.19 28.12
CA ASP A 9 -2.16 22.08 27.88
C ASP A 9 -1.65 21.28 26.67
N ILE A 10 -1.57 19.96 26.82
CA ILE A 10 -1.07 19.05 25.78
C ILE A 10 -1.81 19.29 24.46
N SER A 11 -3.08 19.68 24.52
CA SER A 11 -3.89 20.06 23.36
C SER A 11 -3.28 21.23 22.56
N THR A 12 -2.68 22.21 23.24
CA THR A 12 -2.04 23.38 22.63
C THR A 12 -0.72 22.97 21.99
N ILE A 13 0.05 22.09 22.64
CA ILE A 13 1.30 21.55 22.09
C ILE A 13 1.01 20.77 20.82
N LEU A 14 0.04 19.86 20.83
CA LEU A 14 -0.32 19.02 19.69
C LEU A 14 -0.89 19.83 18.51
N ARG A 15 -1.73 20.85 18.77
CA ARG A 15 -2.26 21.74 17.72
C ARG A 15 -1.20 22.59 17.04
N ASN A 16 -0.09 22.88 17.73
CA ASN A 16 1.01 23.69 17.21
C ASN A 16 2.04 22.87 16.42
N GLN A 17 1.94 21.54 16.41
CA GLN A 17 2.78 20.71 15.55
C GLN A 17 2.26 20.76 14.11
N GLN A 18 3.08 21.27 13.20
CA GLN A 18 2.75 21.31 11.77
C GLN A 18 3.01 19.94 11.15
N LEU A 19 2.01 19.39 10.45
CA LEU A 19 2.18 18.20 9.62
C LEU A 19 3.00 18.55 8.37
N THR A 20 3.95 17.69 8.02
CA THR A 20 4.69 17.84 6.77
C THR A 20 3.86 17.36 5.58
N VAL A 21 4.27 17.76 4.37
CA VAL A 21 3.67 17.24 3.12
C VAL A 21 3.82 15.73 3.03
N PHE A 22 4.91 15.17 3.58
CA PHE A 22 5.13 13.74 3.65
C PHE A 22 4.09 13.07 4.54
N ASP A 23 3.86 13.58 5.77
CA ASP A 23 2.88 13.03 6.71
C ASP A 23 1.46 13.06 6.12
N ILE A 24 1.10 14.18 5.48
CA ILE A 24 -0.19 14.33 4.79
C ILE A 24 -0.32 13.30 3.66
N GLY A 25 0.74 13.08 2.90
CA GLY A 25 0.79 12.05 1.86
C GLY A 25 0.56 10.64 2.41
N ILE A 26 1.21 10.29 3.52
CA ILE A 26 0.99 9.00 4.21
C ILE A 26 -0.45 8.85 4.64
N PHE A 27 -1.07 9.86 5.27
CA PHE A 27 -2.48 9.78 5.69
C PHE A 27 -3.43 9.60 4.52
N ARG A 28 -3.17 10.25 3.38
CA ARG A 28 -3.96 10.08 2.16
C ARG A 28 -3.80 8.67 1.59
N LEU A 29 -2.58 8.14 1.54
CA LEU A 29 -2.35 6.76 1.12
C LEU A 29 -3.10 5.77 2.01
N GLN A 30 -3.08 5.97 3.34
CA GLN A 30 -3.80 5.09 4.27
C GLN A 30 -5.31 5.08 3.99
N GLU A 31 -5.88 6.25 3.72
CA GLU A 31 -7.31 6.35 3.38
C GLU A 31 -7.63 5.74 2.02
N ASP A 32 -6.79 5.98 1.01
CA ASP A 32 -6.93 5.38 -0.31
C ASP A 32 -6.84 3.84 -0.22
N MET A 33 -5.90 3.30 0.57
CA MET A 33 -5.72 1.86 0.77
C MET A 33 -6.95 1.18 1.37
N LYS A 34 -7.62 1.80 2.35
CA LYS A 34 -8.89 1.25 2.88
C LYS A 34 -9.96 1.13 1.79
N SER A 35 -10.00 2.07 0.86
CA SER A 35 -10.95 2.04 -0.26
C SER A 35 -10.69 0.90 -1.25
N THR A 36 -9.53 0.22 -1.17
CA THR A 36 -9.16 -0.88 -2.07
C THR A 36 -9.69 -2.24 -1.61
N ILE A 37 -10.14 -2.39 -0.35
CA ILE A 37 -10.60 -3.67 0.21
C ILE A 37 -11.67 -4.35 -0.68
N PRO A 38 -12.69 -3.64 -1.21
CA PRO A 38 -13.68 -4.26 -2.10
C PRO A 38 -13.06 -4.82 -3.40
N GLN A 39 -11.94 -4.27 -3.86
CA GLN A 39 -11.25 -4.75 -5.06
C GLN A 39 -10.50 -6.06 -4.79
N VAL A 40 -9.96 -6.21 -3.58
CA VAL A 40 -9.32 -7.46 -3.12
C VAL A 40 -10.36 -8.58 -3.04
N GLN A 41 -11.54 -8.30 -2.48
CA GLN A 41 -12.61 -9.30 -2.30
C GLN A 41 -13.12 -9.89 -3.63
N LYS A 42 -13.10 -9.13 -4.73
CA LYS A 42 -13.49 -9.63 -6.06
C LYS A 42 -12.68 -10.85 -6.53
N HIS A 43 -11.51 -11.08 -5.95
CA HIS A 43 -10.67 -12.24 -6.27
C HIS A 43 -11.06 -13.51 -5.48
N PHE A 44 -12.10 -13.43 -4.64
CA PHE A 44 -12.60 -14.51 -3.79
C PHE A 44 -14.14 -14.60 -3.84
N PRO A 45 -14.76 -14.80 -5.02
CA PRO A 45 -16.22 -14.78 -5.16
C PRO A 45 -16.93 -15.90 -4.40
N ASP A 46 -16.28 -17.06 -4.26
CA ASP A 46 -16.84 -18.26 -3.65
C ASP A 46 -16.54 -18.41 -2.14
N LYS A 47 -15.87 -17.40 -1.55
CA LYS A 47 -15.48 -17.42 -0.14
C LYS A 47 -15.97 -16.14 0.53
N GLU A 48 -16.66 -16.28 1.64
CA GLU A 48 -16.94 -15.16 2.55
C GLU A 48 -15.64 -14.74 3.24
N ILE A 49 -14.76 -14.04 2.52
CA ILE A 49 -13.71 -13.25 3.17
C ILE A 49 -14.39 -11.97 3.64
N GLU A 50 -14.65 -11.89 4.93
CA GLU A 50 -15.19 -10.70 5.56
C GLU A 50 -14.26 -9.50 5.32
N ILE A 51 -14.83 -8.30 5.18
CA ILE A 51 -14.05 -7.06 4.99
C ILE A 51 -13.04 -6.89 6.13
N SER A 52 -13.42 -7.30 7.35
CA SER A 52 -12.57 -7.25 8.55
C SER A 52 -11.31 -8.10 8.46
N ASP A 53 -11.31 -9.10 7.59
CA ASP A 53 -10.23 -10.09 7.52
C ASP A 53 -9.09 -9.65 6.59
N VAL A 54 -9.40 -8.76 5.64
CA VAL A 54 -8.43 -8.10 4.78
C VAL A 54 -7.78 -6.94 5.54
N TYR A 55 -6.50 -7.08 5.81
CA TYR A 55 -5.72 -6.01 6.45
C TYR A 55 -5.06 -5.14 5.39
N THR A 56 -5.20 -3.82 5.52
CA THR A 56 -4.50 -2.85 4.70
C THR A 56 -3.82 -1.81 5.58
N ASP A 57 -2.62 -1.39 5.20
CA ASP A 57 -1.87 -0.36 5.93
C ASP A 57 -0.83 0.32 5.02
N VAL A 58 -0.23 1.40 5.51
CA VAL A 58 0.88 2.11 4.87
C VAL A 58 1.99 2.29 5.89
N VAL A 59 3.15 1.73 5.61
CA VAL A 59 4.32 1.79 6.49
C VAL A 59 5.44 2.52 5.76
N SER A 60 6.00 3.56 6.40
CA SER A 60 7.19 4.22 5.87
C SER A 60 8.45 3.77 6.62
N SER A 61 9.54 3.58 5.88
CA SER A 61 10.84 3.22 6.44
C SER A 61 11.88 4.26 6.06
N LEU A 62 12.37 5.01 7.06
CA LEU A 62 13.44 5.98 6.86
C LEU A 62 14.75 5.32 6.41
N TRP A 63 15.07 4.16 6.98
CA TRP A 63 16.31 3.44 6.68
C TRP A 63 16.33 2.85 5.27
N ARG A 64 15.18 2.34 4.81
CA ARG A 64 15.04 1.75 3.47
C ARG A 64 14.65 2.79 2.42
N ASN A 65 14.26 3.98 2.85
CA ASN A 65 13.69 5.03 2.01
C ASN A 65 12.51 4.49 1.17
N THR A 66 11.58 3.78 1.84
CA THR A 66 10.40 3.17 1.21
C THR A 66 9.11 3.60 1.90
N ILE A 67 8.03 3.56 1.13
CA ILE A 67 6.64 3.62 1.61
C ILE A 67 5.96 2.35 1.09
N ASP A 68 5.75 1.41 1.99
CA ASP A 68 5.15 0.12 1.69
C ASP A 68 3.62 0.21 1.90
N LEU A 69 2.86 0.10 0.81
CA LEU A 69 1.41 -0.11 0.81
C LEU A 69 1.17 -1.60 1.02
N ILE A 70 0.57 -1.98 2.14
CA ILE A 70 0.42 -3.38 2.54
C ILE A 70 -1.02 -3.82 2.31
N VAL A 71 -1.20 -4.98 1.71
CA VAL A 71 -2.46 -5.72 1.64
C VAL A 71 -2.18 -7.14 2.12
N SER A 72 -2.87 -7.59 3.15
CA SER A 72 -2.75 -8.95 3.67
C SER A 72 -4.09 -9.66 3.68
N VAL A 73 -4.16 -10.80 2.99
CA VAL A 73 -5.38 -11.57 2.80
C VAL A 73 -5.24 -12.96 3.42
N PRO A 74 -6.13 -13.35 4.36
CA PRO A 74 -6.12 -14.68 4.94
C PRO A 74 -6.53 -15.75 3.94
N MET A 75 -5.86 -16.88 4.04
CA MET A 75 -6.10 -18.09 3.25
C MET A 75 -6.36 -19.25 4.22
N SER A 76 -7.59 -19.75 4.20
CA SER A 76 -7.99 -20.96 4.96
C SER A 76 -7.66 -22.26 4.23
N GLU A 77 -7.46 -22.17 2.91
CA GLU A 77 -7.11 -23.27 2.02
C GLU A 77 -6.07 -22.77 1.02
N THR A 78 -5.42 -23.66 0.27
CA THR A 78 -4.36 -23.40 -0.73
C THR A 78 -2.97 -23.10 -0.14
N LEU A 79 -2.08 -22.38 -0.85
CA LEU A 79 -0.70 -22.06 -0.48
C LEU A 79 0.26 -23.24 -0.36
N THR A 80 -0.11 -24.42 -0.86
CA THR A 80 0.75 -25.61 -0.93
C THR A 80 1.60 -25.60 -2.21
N LYS A 81 2.44 -26.63 -2.39
CA LYS A 81 3.24 -26.78 -3.63
C LYS A 81 2.37 -26.98 -4.87
N THR A 82 1.18 -27.59 -4.74
CA THR A 82 0.32 -27.94 -5.88
C THR A 82 -0.42 -26.73 -6.47
N ASN A 83 -0.76 -25.74 -5.66
CA ASN A 83 -1.47 -24.53 -6.08
C ASN A 83 -0.55 -23.30 -6.19
N TYR A 84 0.76 -23.46 -6.00
CA TYR A 84 1.75 -22.38 -6.06
C TYR A 84 1.56 -21.42 -7.24
N PHE A 85 1.45 -21.93 -8.47
CA PHE A 85 1.26 -21.09 -9.65
C PHE A 85 -0.06 -20.34 -9.60
N SER A 86 -1.16 -21.00 -9.24
CA SER A 86 -2.47 -20.36 -9.12
C SER A 86 -2.45 -19.23 -8.09
N ASP A 87 -1.82 -19.47 -6.93
CA ASP A 87 -1.72 -18.47 -5.87
C ASP A 87 -0.77 -17.33 -6.22
N MET A 88 0.32 -17.61 -6.94
CA MET A 88 1.20 -16.58 -7.53
C MET A 88 0.41 -15.64 -8.44
N TYR A 89 -0.36 -16.21 -9.39
CA TYR A 89 -1.19 -15.40 -10.30
C TYR A 89 -2.27 -14.65 -9.54
N ARG A 90 -2.94 -15.26 -8.55
CA ARG A 90 -3.94 -14.59 -7.71
C ARG A 90 -3.33 -13.40 -6.97
N CYS A 91 -2.17 -13.58 -6.36
CA CYS A 91 -1.45 -12.54 -5.65
C CYS A 91 -1.08 -11.36 -6.56
N LYS A 92 -0.57 -11.63 -7.77
CA LYS A 92 -0.34 -10.58 -8.78
C LYS A 92 -1.64 -9.91 -9.24
N ASN A 93 -2.71 -10.67 -9.47
CA ASN A 93 -3.99 -10.10 -9.90
C ASN A 93 -4.59 -9.16 -8.86
N ILE A 94 -4.49 -9.50 -7.56
CA ILE A 94 -4.88 -8.61 -6.46
C ILE A 94 -4.02 -7.34 -6.48
N PHE A 95 -2.71 -7.46 -6.67
CA PHE A 95 -1.82 -6.31 -6.79
C PHE A 95 -2.30 -5.35 -7.88
N PHE A 96 -2.60 -5.88 -9.08
CA PHE A 96 -3.06 -5.05 -10.20
C PHE A 96 -4.43 -4.43 -9.95
N SER A 97 -5.35 -5.16 -9.34
CA SER A 97 -6.68 -4.67 -8.96
C SER A 97 -6.61 -3.50 -7.96
N VAL A 98 -5.76 -3.61 -6.95
CA VAL A 98 -5.48 -2.55 -5.97
C VAL A 98 -4.83 -1.36 -6.66
N ARG A 99 -3.75 -1.60 -7.42
CA ARG A 99 -3.03 -0.56 -8.17
C ARG A 99 -3.99 0.21 -9.08
N ASP A 100 -4.78 -0.46 -9.90
CA ASP A 100 -5.64 0.19 -10.87
C ASP A 100 -6.74 1.01 -10.19
N HIS A 101 -7.22 0.57 -9.04
CA HIS A 101 -8.16 1.36 -8.22
C HIS A 101 -7.51 2.61 -7.63
N LEU A 102 -6.28 2.54 -7.12
CA LEU A 102 -5.54 3.72 -6.65
C LEU A 102 -5.31 4.72 -7.80
N LEU A 103 -4.99 4.20 -8.99
CA LEU A 103 -4.66 4.98 -10.17
C LEU A 103 -5.89 5.35 -11.04
N ARG A 104 -7.13 5.09 -10.59
CA ARG A 104 -8.34 5.17 -11.44
C ARG A 104 -8.74 6.58 -11.87
N ASN A 105 -8.40 7.59 -11.06
CA ASN A 105 -8.76 8.99 -11.32
C ASN A 105 -7.62 9.79 -11.98
N GLN A 106 -6.56 9.10 -12.42
CA GLN A 106 -5.40 9.75 -13.03
C GLN A 106 -5.57 9.87 -14.54
N ASN A 107 -4.87 10.83 -15.15
CA ASN A 107 -4.94 11.16 -16.57
C ASN A 107 -4.94 9.91 -17.48
N GLU A 108 -5.69 9.95 -18.58
CA GLU A 108 -5.96 8.86 -19.54
C GLU A 108 -4.72 8.38 -20.33
N SER A 109 -3.51 8.65 -19.85
CA SER A 109 -2.30 8.09 -20.44
C SER A 109 -2.30 6.57 -20.27
N ASN A 110 -2.08 5.84 -21.36
CA ASN A 110 -1.90 4.39 -21.35
C ASN A 110 -0.60 3.93 -20.67
N TYR A 111 0.27 4.86 -20.23
CA TYR A 111 1.56 4.51 -19.65
C TYR A 111 1.50 4.46 -18.11
N ASN A 112 1.82 3.29 -17.55
CA ASN A 112 1.73 3.01 -16.10
C ASN A 112 2.53 4.02 -15.25
N PHE A 113 3.74 4.37 -15.69
CA PHE A 113 4.55 5.38 -14.98
C PHE A 113 3.89 6.77 -14.97
N SER A 114 3.20 7.17 -16.03
CA SER A 114 2.51 8.47 -16.08
C SER A 114 1.33 8.51 -15.11
N ARG A 115 0.56 7.41 -15.03
CA ARG A 115 -0.55 7.27 -14.07
C ARG A 115 -0.03 7.27 -12.63
N ALA A 116 1.01 6.48 -12.35
CA ALA A 116 1.66 6.42 -11.04
C ALA A 116 2.24 7.79 -10.64
N SER A 117 2.97 8.44 -11.54
CA SER A 117 3.54 9.79 -11.31
C SER A 117 2.47 10.81 -10.96
N SER A 118 1.36 10.82 -11.70
CA SER A 118 0.24 11.74 -11.46
C SER A 118 -0.39 11.50 -10.09
N TYR A 119 -0.60 10.21 -9.75
CA TYR A 119 -1.12 9.81 -8.45
C TYR A 119 -0.19 10.29 -7.32
N VAL A 120 1.09 9.90 -7.34
CA VAL A 120 2.00 10.25 -6.23
C VAL A 120 2.20 11.75 -6.09
N VAL A 121 2.25 12.51 -7.19
CA VAL A 121 2.33 13.97 -7.13
C VAL A 121 1.07 14.54 -6.47
N SER A 122 -0.12 14.07 -6.84
CA SER A 122 -1.38 14.52 -6.21
C SER A 122 -1.43 14.18 -4.71
N THR A 123 -1.00 12.97 -4.34
CA THR A 123 -0.99 12.48 -2.97
C THR A 123 -0.06 13.30 -2.07
N PHE A 124 1.15 13.60 -2.56
CA PHE A 124 2.19 14.35 -1.84
C PHE A 124 2.22 15.85 -2.21
N SER A 125 1.10 16.44 -2.63
CA SER A 125 0.99 17.89 -2.84
C SER A 125 -0.06 18.52 -1.93
N THR A 126 0.21 19.72 -1.42
CA THR A 126 -0.79 20.50 -0.68
C THR A 126 -1.58 21.42 -1.62
N PRO A 127 -2.86 21.70 -1.35
CA PRO A 127 -3.67 22.60 -2.19
C PRO A 127 -3.11 24.03 -2.28
N THR A 128 -2.36 24.47 -1.27
CA THR A 128 -1.92 25.86 -1.08
C THR A 128 -0.48 26.13 -1.52
N SER A 129 0.33 25.10 -1.77
CA SER A 129 1.69 25.26 -2.27
C SER A 129 2.04 24.11 -3.20
N TRP A 130 2.08 24.40 -4.50
CA TRP A 130 2.60 23.45 -5.47
C TRP A 130 4.11 23.34 -5.30
N PRO A 131 4.65 22.18 -4.93
CA PRO A 131 6.08 22.07 -4.72
C PRO A 131 6.83 22.20 -6.04
N SER A 132 7.93 22.96 -6.09
CA SER A 132 8.76 23.09 -7.31
C SER A 132 9.28 21.74 -7.81
N TRP A 133 9.46 20.77 -6.90
CA TRP A 133 9.92 19.42 -7.22
C TRP A 133 8.99 18.64 -8.16
N LYS A 134 7.69 19.02 -8.25
CA LYS A 134 6.73 18.34 -9.14
C LYS A 134 7.07 18.47 -10.64
N TYR A 135 7.98 19.37 -10.99
CA TYR A 135 8.48 19.52 -12.36
C TYR A 135 9.81 18.78 -12.57
N GLU A 136 10.44 18.32 -11.49
CA GLU A 136 11.70 17.60 -11.52
C GLU A 136 11.47 16.10 -11.75
N GLN A 137 11.57 15.67 -13.00
CA GLN A 137 11.34 14.27 -13.41
C GLN A 137 12.15 13.26 -12.59
N LYS A 138 13.37 13.60 -12.19
CA LYS A 138 14.21 12.74 -11.34
C LYS A 138 13.57 12.49 -9.97
N LYS A 139 13.02 13.52 -9.33
CA LYS A 139 12.39 13.41 -8.01
C LYS A 139 11.06 12.67 -8.09
N ILE A 140 10.28 12.88 -9.16
CA ILE A 140 9.08 12.09 -9.41
C ILE A 140 9.42 10.61 -9.53
N LYS A 141 10.42 10.28 -10.35
CA LYS A 141 10.85 8.89 -10.54
C LYS A 141 11.29 8.25 -9.21
N GLU A 142 12.04 9.00 -8.39
CA GLU A 142 12.44 8.56 -7.05
C GLU A 142 11.23 8.31 -6.15
N LEU A 143 10.26 9.23 -6.12
CA LEU A 143 9.03 9.07 -5.32
C LEU A 143 8.18 7.88 -5.79
N VAL A 144 8.05 7.67 -7.11
CA VAL A 144 7.36 6.49 -7.66
C VAL A 144 8.09 5.20 -7.27
N SER A 145 9.42 5.18 -7.26
CA SER A 145 10.19 4.01 -6.83
C SER A 145 10.16 3.78 -5.31
N MET A 146 9.99 4.84 -4.53
CA MET A 146 9.86 4.76 -3.07
C MET A 146 8.58 4.07 -2.64
N ILE A 147 7.49 4.25 -3.39
CA ILE A 147 6.20 3.64 -3.09
C ILE A 147 6.13 2.23 -3.68
N GLN A 148 5.99 1.25 -2.80
CA GLN A 148 5.94 -0.17 -3.14
C GLN A 148 4.60 -0.73 -2.65
N LEU A 149 3.88 -1.43 -3.51
CA LEU A 149 2.70 -2.20 -3.11
C LEU A 149 3.13 -3.63 -2.81
N GLU A 150 2.72 -4.14 -1.65
CA GLU A 150 2.99 -5.50 -1.21
C GLU A 150 1.67 -6.21 -0.89
N VAL A 151 1.38 -7.25 -1.66
CA VAL A 151 0.24 -8.14 -1.43
C VAL A 151 0.75 -9.42 -0.81
N THR A 152 0.19 -9.80 0.33
CA THR A 152 0.52 -11.03 1.04
C THR A 152 -0.71 -11.92 1.14
N LEU A 153 -0.62 -13.14 0.58
CA LEU A 153 -1.57 -14.22 0.86
C LEU A 153 -1.06 -14.96 2.10
N ARG A 154 -1.65 -14.68 3.27
CA ARG A 154 -1.23 -15.26 4.56
C ARG A 154 -2.02 -16.54 4.86
N PRO A 155 -1.39 -17.66 5.21
CA PRO A 155 -2.13 -18.82 5.68
C PRO A 155 -2.82 -18.51 7.03
N SER A 156 -3.95 -19.15 7.30
CA SER A 156 -4.47 -19.22 8.67
C SER A 156 -3.52 -20.03 9.55
N ASN A 157 -3.62 -19.86 10.87
CA ASN A 157 -2.77 -20.58 11.82
C ASN A 157 -2.97 -22.10 11.68
N GLU A 158 -4.21 -22.55 11.47
CA GLU A 158 -4.57 -23.95 11.29
C GLU A 158 -3.95 -24.52 10.00
N LEU A 159 -4.04 -23.77 8.90
CA LEU A 159 -3.47 -24.18 7.62
C LEU A 159 -1.94 -24.25 7.69
N ALA A 160 -1.31 -23.23 8.28
CA ALA A 160 0.14 -23.19 8.46
C ALA A 160 0.65 -24.37 9.30
N PHE A 161 -0.05 -24.70 10.39
CA PHE A 161 0.31 -25.82 11.26
C PHE A 161 0.08 -27.19 10.59
N ARG A 162 -1.05 -27.37 9.90
CA ARG A 162 -1.42 -28.65 9.29
C ARG A 162 -0.57 -29.00 8.07
N GLU A 163 -0.37 -28.03 7.18
CA GLU A 163 0.26 -28.24 5.86
C GLU A 163 1.71 -27.74 5.81
N GLY A 164 2.20 -27.09 6.88
CA GLY A 164 3.55 -26.52 6.91
C GLY A 164 3.77 -25.40 5.88
N VAL A 165 2.70 -24.71 5.47
CA VAL A 165 2.77 -23.70 4.38
C VAL A 165 3.17 -22.33 4.87
N SER A 166 3.80 -21.57 3.98
CA SER A 166 4.21 -20.17 4.20
C SER A 166 3.39 -19.19 3.34
N PRO A 167 3.39 -17.89 3.71
CA PRO A 167 2.79 -16.86 2.89
C PRO A 167 3.41 -16.75 1.49
N ILE A 168 2.62 -16.20 0.56
CA ILE A 168 3.10 -15.72 -0.74
C ILE A 168 3.06 -14.20 -0.72
N HIS A 169 4.17 -13.57 -1.10
CA HIS A 169 4.27 -12.12 -1.22
C HIS A 169 4.45 -11.72 -2.68
N CYS A 170 3.72 -10.71 -3.14
CA CYS A 170 3.93 -10.03 -4.41
C CYS A 170 4.25 -8.57 -4.15
N LYS A 171 5.40 -8.11 -4.66
CA LYS A 171 5.89 -6.75 -4.41
C LYS A 171 6.35 -6.06 -5.69
N GLY A 172 6.03 -4.78 -5.80
CA GLY A 172 6.48 -3.93 -6.90
C GLY A 172 6.00 -2.48 -6.77
N SER A 173 6.49 -1.61 -7.64
CA SER A 173 6.03 -0.23 -7.78
C SER A 173 4.67 -0.18 -8.46
N LEU A 174 3.91 0.89 -8.21
CA LEU A 174 2.65 1.17 -8.92
C LEU A 174 2.85 1.38 -10.44
N ALA A 175 4.08 1.56 -10.91
CA ALA A 175 4.41 1.69 -12.32
C ALA A 175 4.80 0.36 -12.99
N ASP A 176 4.97 -0.71 -12.23
CA ASP A 176 5.51 -1.97 -12.75
C ASP A 176 4.49 -2.77 -13.57
N GLU A 177 5.03 -3.50 -14.56
CA GLU A 177 4.29 -4.46 -15.37
C GLU A 177 4.20 -5.83 -14.69
N PHE A 178 3.31 -6.69 -15.17
CA PHE A 178 3.05 -8.02 -14.60
C PHE A 178 4.30 -8.85 -14.34
N ASP A 179 5.22 -8.88 -15.30
CA ASP A 179 6.45 -9.69 -15.23
C ASP A 179 7.50 -9.09 -14.29
N ALA A 180 7.44 -7.78 -14.01
CA ALA A 180 8.35 -7.10 -13.10
C ALA A 180 7.97 -7.30 -11.63
N ILE A 181 6.73 -7.72 -11.33
CA ILE A 181 6.29 -8.00 -9.96
C ILE A 181 7.05 -9.19 -9.39
N VAL A 182 7.81 -8.93 -8.32
CA VAL A 182 8.60 -9.92 -7.60
C VAL A 182 7.68 -10.75 -6.71
N VAL A 183 7.76 -12.07 -6.85
CA VAL A 183 7.01 -13.02 -6.02
C VAL A 183 7.98 -13.81 -5.15
N THR A 184 7.69 -13.90 -3.86
CA THR A 184 8.46 -14.71 -2.91
C THR A 184 7.58 -15.68 -2.15
N LYS A 185 8.08 -16.90 -1.97
CA LYS A 185 7.47 -17.95 -1.14
C LYS A 185 8.57 -18.83 -0.56
N ASN A 186 8.55 -19.04 0.74
CA ASN A 186 9.50 -19.93 1.41
C ASN A 186 8.90 -21.33 1.52
N PHE A 187 9.43 -22.32 0.81
CA PHE A 187 8.98 -23.69 1.06
C PHE A 187 9.68 -24.23 2.31
N ASN A 188 8.88 -24.65 3.30
CA ASN A 188 9.36 -25.45 4.42
C ASN A 188 9.61 -26.90 3.97
#